data_AF-A0A1B6ESD9-F1
#
_entry.id   AF-A0A1B6ESD9-F1
#
_cell.length_a   1.000
_cell.length_b   1.000
_cell.length_c   1.000
_cell.angle_alpha   90.00
_cell.angle_beta   90.00
_cell.angle_gamma   90.00
#
_symmetry.space_group_name_H-M   'P 1'
#
loop_
_entity.id
_entity.type
_entity.pdbx_description
1 polymer ?
#
loop_
_entity_poly.entity_id
_entity_poly.type
_entity_poly.pdbx_seq_one_letter_code
_entity_poly.pdbx_strand_id
1 'polypeptide(L)'
;EKVDNLMSELKSQEDKIAKLEETNKKLIDKIDIIEQQTKTNNLLFYNVTENKRENHRSTLQKVLFILNRIMKVRATSADIAFALRADFVNDNNTFSKHRVIVVRFASFAI
;
A
#
# COMPACT_ATOMS: atom_id res chain seq x y z
N GLU A 1 39.02 -16.55 -33.31
CA GLU A 1 39.29 -16.62 -31.85
C GLU A 1 38.83 -15.40 -31.07
N LYS A 2 39.46 -14.22 -31.16
CA LYS A 2 39.10 -13.07 -30.30
C LYS A 2 37.67 -12.54 -30.54
N VAL A 3 37.24 -12.52 -31.81
CA VAL A 3 35.89 -12.11 -32.21
C VAL A 3 34.85 -13.17 -31.84
N ASP A 4 35.17 -14.45 -31.97
CA ASP A 4 34.26 -15.55 -31.62
C ASP A 4 34.02 -15.62 -30.10
N ASN A 5 35.06 -15.37 -29.29
CA ASN A 5 34.93 -15.25 -27.85
C ASN A 5 34.06 -14.06 -27.45
N LEU A 6 34.24 -12.90 -28.08
CA LEU A 6 33.40 -11.72 -27.85
C LEU A 6 31.94 -11.97 -28.24
N MET A 7 31.68 -12.66 -29.35
CA MET A 7 30.31 -13.03 -29.74
C MET A 7 29.66 -14.01 -28.76
N SER A 8 30.43 -14.97 -28.24
CA SER A 8 29.95 -15.90 -27.22
C SER A 8 29.65 -15.18 -25.89
N GLU A 9 30.48 -14.23 -25.49
CA GLU A 9 30.24 -13.41 -24.30
C GLU A 9 29.02 -12.50 -24.47
N LEU A 10 28.86 -11.86 -25.63
CA LEU A 10 27.70 -11.03 -25.94
C LEU A 10 26.40 -11.85 -25.82
N LYS A 11 26.35 -13.01 -26.46
CA LYS A 11 25.18 -13.91 -26.40
C LYS A 11 24.89 -14.37 -24.97
N SER A 12 25.93 -14.68 -24.19
CA SER A 12 25.78 -15.03 -22.78
C SER A 12 25.21 -13.88 -21.94
N GLN A 13 25.59 -12.64 -22.25
CA GLN A 13 25.06 -11.45 -21.58
C GLN A 13 23.61 -11.18 -21.99
N GLU A 14 23.26 -11.30 -23.28
CA GLU A 14 21.89 -11.18 -23.77
C GLU A 14 20.94 -12.19 -23.10
N ASP A 15 21.35 -13.45 -23.00
CA ASP A 15 20.57 -14.49 -22.32
C ASP A 15 20.38 -14.20 -20.81
N LYS A 16 21.37 -13.58 -20.16
CA LYS A 16 21.25 -13.15 -18.75
C LYS A 16 20.28 -11.99 -18.60
N ILE A 17 20.32 -11.02 -19.52
CA ILE A 17 19.41 -9.88 -19.53
C ILE A 17 17.97 -10.37 -19.70
N ALA A 18 17.71 -11.26 -20.66
CA ALA A 18 16.38 -11.82 -20.87
C ALA A 18 15.82 -12.53 -19.63
N LYS A 19 16.66 -13.30 -18.91
CA LYS A 19 16.27 -13.95 -17.64
C LYS A 19 15.99 -12.94 -16.53
N LEU A 20 16.76 -11.86 -16.45
CA LEU A 20 16.55 -10.78 -15.48
C LEU A 20 15.25 -10.03 -15.77
N GLU A 21 14.95 -9.75 -17.03
CA GLU A 21 13.69 -9.12 -17.46
C GLU A 21 12.48 -9.99 -17.12
N GLU A 22 12.56 -11.30 -17.38
CA GLU A 22 11.50 -12.25 -17.01
C GLU A 22 11.30 -12.29 -15.48
N THR A 23 12.39 -12.29 -14.71
CA THR A 23 12.33 -12.28 -13.25
C THR A 23 11.76 -10.97 -12.72
N ASN A 24 12.16 -9.83 -13.28
CA ASN A 24 11.63 -8.52 -12.93
C ASN A 24 10.14 -8.43 -13.20
N LYS A 25 9.67 -8.92 -14.34
CA LYS A 25 8.24 -8.96 -14.67
C LYS A 25 7.46 -9.79 -13.63
N LYS A 26 7.95 -10.97 -13.27
CA LYS A 26 7.33 -11.82 -12.22
C LYS A 26 7.32 -11.13 -10.85
N LEU A 27 8.34 -10.33 -10.52
CA LEU A 27 8.38 -9.57 -9.27
C LEU A 27 7.37 -8.43 -9.28
N ILE A 28 7.23 -7.70 -10.39
CA ILE A 28 6.21 -6.66 -10.56
C ILE A 28 4.80 -7.25 -10.38
N ASP A 29 4.48 -8.35 -11.07
CA ASP A 29 3.17 -9.00 -10.96
C ASP A 29 2.87 -9.43 -9.51
N LYS A 30 3.89 -9.92 -8.78
CA LYS A 30 3.75 -10.27 -7.35
C LYS A 30 3.53 -9.04 -6.46
N ILE A 31 4.22 -7.94 -6.75
CA ILE A 31 4.02 -6.67 -6.03
C ILE A 31 2.59 -6.17 -6.25
N ASP A 32 2.09 -6.21 -7.49
CA ASP A 32 0.72 -5.80 -7.81
C ASP A 32 -0.32 -6.65 -7.05
N ILE A 33 -0.11 -7.96 -6.96
CA ILE A 33 -0.98 -8.85 -6.16
C ILE A 33 -0.92 -8.51 -4.67
N ILE A 34 0.27 -8.25 -4.11
CA ILE A 34 0.43 -7.88 -2.70
C ILE A 34 -0.20 -6.50 -2.44
N GLU A 35 -0.05 -5.55 -3.34
CA GLU A 35 -0.70 -4.24 -3.26
C GLU A 35 -2.22 -4.37 -3.31
N GLN A 36 -2.76 -5.21 -4.20
CA GLN A 36 -4.18 -5.50 -4.27
C GLN A 36 -4.67 -6.11 -2.96
N GLN A 37 -3.98 -7.14 -2.43
CA GLN A 37 -4.33 -7.79 -1.16
C GLN A 37 -4.23 -6.85 0.05
N THR A 38 -3.23 -5.96 0.07
CA THR A 38 -3.11 -4.97 1.14
C THR A 38 -4.17 -3.89 1.02
N LYS A 39 -4.54 -3.46 -0.18
CA LYS A 39 -5.67 -2.53 -0.43
C LYS A 39 -7.01 -3.17 -0.05
N THR A 40 -7.26 -4.43 -0.38
CA THR A 40 -8.53 -5.12 -0.04
C THR A 40 -8.71 -5.33 1.46
N ASN A 41 -7.61 -5.47 2.21
CA ASN A 41 -7.64 -5.73 3.65
C ASN A 41 -7.65 -4.45 4.50
N ASN A 42 -7.56 -3.29 3.87
CA ASN A 42 -7.55 -1.99 4.54
C ASN A 42 -8.85 -1.24 4.25
N LEU A 43 -9.43 -0.62 5.28
CA LEU A 43 -10.51 0.35 5.14
C LEU A 43 -9.92 1.75 4.97
N LEU A 44 -10.35 2.45 3.93
CA LEU A 44 -9.88 3.80 3.61
C LEU A 44 -10.94 4.84 3.94
N PHE A 45 -10.58 5.85 4.74
CA PHE A 45 -11.43 7.01 4.99
C PHE A 45 -10.90 8.23 4.27
N TYR A 46 -11.70 8.75 3.33
CA TYR A 46 -11.46 9.99 2.61
C TYR A 46 -12.13 11.17 3.32
N ASN A 47 -11.56 12.38 3.16
CA ASN A 47 -12.14 13.63 3.66
C ASN A 47 -12.44 13.70 5.17
N VAL A 48 -11.74 12.91 5.99
CA VAL A 48 -11.81 13.06 7.45
C VAL A 48 -10.97 14.27 7.87
N THR A 49 -11.60 15.25 8.51
CA THR A 49 -10.94 16.49 8.96
C THR A 49 -9.63 16.22 9.69
N GLU A 50 -8.59 16.94 9.31
CA GLU A 50 -7.24 16.80 9.84
C GLU A 50 -6.87 17.97 10.76
N ASN A 51 -6.22 17.66 11.88
CA ASN A 51 -5.73 18.68 12.81
C ASN A 51 -4.20 18.80 12.71
N LYS A 52 -3.66 20.03 12.82
CA LYS A 52 -2.20 20.28 12.77
C LYS A 52 -1.38 19.49 13.81
N ARG A 53 -2.00 19.06 14.91
CA ARG A 53 -1.38 18.26 15.99
C ARG A 53 -1.94 16.84 16.07
N GLU A 54 -2.50 16.33 14.96
CA GLU A 54 -3.01 14.96 14.90
C GLU A 54 -1.85 13.95 14.93
N ASN A 55 -1.90 13.06 15.92
CA ASN A 55 -1.00 11.92 16.06
C ASN A 55 -1.78 10.60 15.91
N HIS A 56 -1.06 9.48 15.87
CA HIS A 56 -1.66 8.15 15.69
C HIS A 56 -2.79 7.84 16.67
N ARG A 57 -2.66 8.24 17.95
CA ARG A 57 -3.70 8.03 18.97
C ARG A 57 -4.97 8.83 18.66
N SER A 58 -4.83 10.10 18.26
CA SER A 58 -5.97 10.94 17.89
C SER A 58 -6.63 10.50 16.58
N THR A 59 -5.86 10.00 15.61
CA THR A 59 -6.38 9.38 14.38
C THR A 59 -7.20 8.12 14.71
N LEU A 60 -6.68 7.24 15.56
CA LEU A 60 -7.40 6.05 16.04
C LEU A 60 -8.72 6.42 16.72
N GLN A 61 -8.73 7.44 17.59
CA GLN A 61 -9.95 7.91 18.23
C GLN A 61 -11.00 8.41 17.22
N LYS A 62 -10.56 9.12 16.17
CA LYS A 62 -11.46 9.55 15.07
C LYS A 62 -12.04 8.35 14.32
N VAL A 63 -11.22 7.35 14.02
CA VAL A 63 -11.68 6.11 13.37
C VAL A 63 -12.71 5.40 14.24
N LEU A 64 -12.43 5.19 15.53
CA LEU A 64 -13.36 4.57 16.46
C LEU A 64 -14.66 5.36 16.58
N PHE A 65 -14.59 6.69 16.58
CA PHE A 65 -15.78 7.54 16.55
C PHE A 65 -16.61 7.29 15.30
N ILE A 66 -15.99 7.29 14.11
CA ILE A 66 -16.69 7.05 12.85
C ILE A 66 -17.32 5.65 12.83
N LEU A 67 -16.55 4.61 13.17
CA LEU A 67 -17.02 3.23 13.19
C LEU A 67 -18.20 3.02 14.14
N ASN A 68 -18.14 3.58 15.35
CA ASN A 68 -19.17 3.38 16.36
C ASN A 68 -20.38 4.29 16.16
N ARG A 69 -20.17 5.57 15.86
CA ARG A 69 -21.23 6.57 15.83
C ARG A 69 -21.94 6.63 14.48
N ILE A 70 -21.18 6.53 13.40
CA ILE A 70 -21.69 6.70 12.03
C ILE A 70 -22.04 5.33 11.45
N MET A 71 -21.08 4.39 11.48
CA MET A 71 -21.26 3.07 10.86
C MET A 71 -21.92 2.04 11.79
N LYS A 72 -22.02 2.33 13.10
CA LYS A 72 -22.68 1.47 14.11
C LYS A 72 -22.07 0.06 14.26
N VAL A 73 -20.76 -0.11 14.06
CA VAL A 73 -20.08 -1.42 14.00
C VAL A 73 -19.56 -1.91 15.37
N ARG A 74 -19.79 -1.18 16.47
CA ARG A 74 -19.29 -1.53 17.84
C ARG A 74 -17.82 -1.97 17.85
N ALA A 75 -16.95 -1.16 17.25
CA ALA A 75 -15.51 -1.42 17.19
C ALA A 75 -14.77 -0.86 18.42
N THR A 76 -13.77 -1.59 18.87
CA THR A 76 -12.84 -1.21 19.94
C THR A 76 -11.43 -1.04 19.40
N SER A 77 -10.52 -0.50 20.22
CA SER A 77 -9.11 -0.36 19.81
C SER A 77 -8.43 -1.71 19.58
N ALA A 78 -8.91 -2.79 20.20
CA ALA A 78 -8.35 -4.14 20.00
C ALA A 78 -8.66 -4.69 18.60
N ASP A 79 -9.73 -4.21 17.97
CA ASP A 79 -10.15 -4.63 16.64
C ASP A 79 -9.32 -3.96 15.53
N ILE A 80 -8.50 -2.96 15.86
CA ILE A 80 -7.73 -2.16 14.90
C ILE A 80 -6.23 -2.42 15.12
N ALA A 81 -5.58 -3.04 14.13
CA ALA A 81 -4.14 -3.25 14.12
C ALA A 81 -3.38 -1.93 13.91
N PHE A 82 -3.82 -1.09 12.96
CA PHE A 82 -3.30 0.25 12.79
C PHE A 82 -4.35 1.20 12.20
N ALA A 83 -4.24 2.48 12.56
CA ALA A 83 -5.01 3.58 11.96
C ALA A 83 -4.07 4.78 11.79
N LEU A 84 -3.72 5.09 10.55
CA LEU A 84 -2.68 6.06 10.23
C LEU A 84 -3.12 6.94 9.06
N ARG A 85 -2.67 8.20 9.05
CA ARG A 85 -2.75 9.02 7.85
C ARG A 85 -1.70 8.54 6.87
N ALA A 86 -2.11 8.25 5.63
CA ALA A 86 -1.19 7.95 4.56
C ALA A 86 -0.51 9.24 4.07
N ASP A 87 0.82 9.22 4.05
CA ASP A 87 1.65 10.29 3.48
C ASP A 87 1.91 10.10 1.97
N PHE A 88 1.18 9.19 1.32
CA PHE A 88 1.35 8.95 -0.11
C PHE A 88 1.01 10.21 -0.91
N VAL A 89 2.10 10.78 -1.44
CA VAL A 89 2.33 11.57 -2.66
C VAL A 89 1.08 12.17 -3.29
N ASN A 90 1.14 13.50 -3.46
CA ASN A 90 0.40 14.27 -4.47
C ASN A 90 0.42 13.55 -5.83
N ASP A 91 -0.51 12.62 -6.05
CA ASP A 91 -1.11 12.51 -7.36
C ASP A 91 -1.96 13.77 -7.51
N ASN A 92 -1.88 14.43 -8.66
CA ASN A 92 -2.56 15.69 -9.01
C ASN A 92 -4.12 15.63 -8.93
N ASN A 93 -4.66 14.62 -8.26
CA ASN A 93 -6.04 14.49 -7.84
C ASN A 93 -6.26 15.19 -6.49
N THR A 94 -6.35 16.51 -6.54
CA THR A 94 -6.81 17.41 -5.47
C THR A 94 -8.28 17.19 -5.08
N PHE A 95 -8.72 15.95 -4.86
CA PHE A 95 -10.10 15.66 -4.45
C PHE A 95 -10.30 15.66 -2.94
N SER A 96 -9.23 15.56 -2.13
CA SER A 96 -9.34 15.65 -0.68
C SER A 96 -8.40 16.67 -0.05
N LYS A 97 -8.99 17.65 0.66
CA LYS A 97 -8.26 18.64 1.47
C LYS A 97 -7.50 18.00 2.65
N HIS A 98 -7.80 16.75 2.98
CA HIS A 98 -7.25 16.03 4.12
C HIS A 98 -6.61 14.72 3.67
N ARG A 99 -5.49 14.34 4.30
CA ARG A 99 -4.82 13.06 4.02
C ARG A 99 -5.76 11.87 4.25
N VAL A 100 -5.66 10.83 3.44
CA VAL A 100 -6.47 9.61 3.62
C VAL A 100 -6.08 8.92 4.92
N ILE A 101 -7.06 8.41 5.67
CA ILE A 101 -6.79 7.49 6.78
C ILE A 101 -6.85 6.07 6.25
N VAL A 102 -5.77 5.32 6.45
CA VAL A 102 -5.71 3.88 6.21
C VAL A 102 -5.90 3.16 7.53
N VAL A 103 -6.87 2.26 7.58
CA VAL A 103 -7.19 1.45 8.75
C VAL A 103 -7.06 -0.02 8.41
N ARG A 104 -6.28 -0.76 9.20
CA ARG A 104 -6.21 -2.21 9.13
C ARG A 104 -6.80 -2.80 10.39
N PHE A 105 -7.71 -3.75 10.22
CA PHE A 105 -8.31 -4.48 11.33
C PHE A 105 -7.38 -5.60 11.82
N ALA A 106 -7.44 -5.89 13.12
CA ALA A 106 -6.63 -6.93 13.76
C ALA A 106 -7.05 -8.34 13.31
N SER A 107 -8.34 -8.52 13.01
CA SER A 107 -8.87 -9.69 12.32
C SER A 107 -9.70 -9.24 11.13
N PHE A 108 -9.50 -9.90 10.00
CA PHE A 108 -10.47 -9.86 8.91
C PHE A 108 -11.44 -11.02 9.17
N ALA A 109 -12.73 -10.72 9.33
CA ALA A 109 -13.72 -11.80 9.29
C ALA A 109 -13.68 -12.41 7.88
N ILE A 110 -13.21 -13.65 7.80
CA ILE A 110 -13.30 -14.49 6.59
C ILE A 110 -14.74 -14.98 6.46
#